data_AF-A0A833ERG1-F1
#
_entry.id   AF-A0A833ERG1-F1
#
_cell.length_a   1.000
_cell.length_b   1.000
_cell.length_c   1.000
_cell.angle_alpha   90.00
_cell.angle_beta   90.00
_cell.angle_gamma   90.00
#
_symmetry.space_group_name_H-M   'P 1'
#
loop_
_entity.id
_entity.type
_entity.pdbx_description
1 polymer ?
#
loop_
_entity_poly.entity_id
_entity_poly.type
_entity_poly.pdbx_seq_one_letter_code
_entity_poly.pdbx_strand_id
1 'polypeptide(L)'
;MKAPFIHPNALVESENIGNGSSIWAFTHIMKNARIGTNCNIGDHNFIESGVIIGNNVTLIGEHAECDMCGGKYTIQNNKILPL
;
A
#
# COMPACT_ATOMS: atom_id res chain seq x y z
N MET A 1 -12.39 10.57 -12.70
CA MET A 1 -11.63 9.72 -11.75
C MET A 1 -10.15 9.94 -12.04
N LYS A 2 -9.32 10.17 -11.02
CA LYS A 2 -7.89 10.47 -11.19
C LYS A 2 -7.08 9.17 -11.14
N ALA A 3 -6.21 8.94 -12.12
CA ALA A 3 -5.29 7.81 -12.10
C ALA A 3 -4.42 7.85 -10.83
N PRO A 4 -3.96 6.69 -10.31
CA PRO A 4 -3.05 6.68 -9.19
C PRO A 4 -1.75 7.40 -9.56
N PHE A 5 -1.21 8.15 -8.60
CA PHE A 5 0.11 8.74 -8.72
C PHE A 5 1.13 7.72 -8.19
N ILE A 6 2.15 7.43 -9.00
CA ILE A 6 3.26 6.56 -8.60
C ILE A 6 4.53 7.38 -8.76
N HIS A 7 5.24 7.61 -7.67
CA HIS A 7 6.52 8.30 -7.70
C HIS A 7 7.55 7.48 -8.50
N PRO A 8 8.43 8.10 -9.31
CA PRO A 8 9.40 7.38 -10.15
C PRO A 8 10.37 6.46 -9.38
N ASN A 9 10.65 6.79 -8.12
CA ASN A 9 11.50 5.99 -7.23
C ASN A 9 10.72 4.94 -6.42
N ALA A 10 9.41 4.80 -6.63
CA ALA A 10 8.64 3.73 -6.04
C ALA A 10 8.80 2.45 -6.87
N LEU A 11 8.94 1.30 -6.20
CA LEU A 11 8.94 -0.01 -6.85
C LEU A 11 7.55 -0.61 -6.73
N VAL A 12 6.72 -0.44 -7.76
CA VAL A 12 5.34 -0.93 -7.77
C VAL A 12 5.20 -2.08 -8.75
N GLU A 13 5.05 -3.30 -8.23
CA GLU A 13 4.82 -4.52 -9.02
C GLU A 13 3.34 -4.92 -9.08
N SER A 14 2.48 -4.30 -8.27
CA SER A 14 1.04 -4.57 -8.29
C SER A 14 0.30 -3.74 -9.34
N GLU A 15 -0.63 -4.39 -10.04
CA GLU A 15 -1.57 -3.75 -10.96
C GLU A 15 -2.83 -3.21 -10.24
N ASN A 16 -3.03 -3.54 -8.96
CA ASN A 16 -4.26 -3.23 -8.22
C ASN A 16 -4.09 -1.98 -7.35
N ILE A 17 -3.89 -0.81 -7.98
CA ILE A 17 -3.85 0.48 -7.27
C ILE A 17 -5.09 1.29 -7.60
N GLY A 18 -5.90 1.57 -6.57
CA GLY A 18 -7.14 2.31 -6.73
C GLY A 18 -6.94 3.76 -7.17
N ASN A 19 -7.93 4.29 -7.88
CA ASN A 19 -7.96 5.68 -8.33
C ASN A 19 -7.83 6.68 -7.18
N GLY A 20 -7.17 7.80 -7.45
CA GLY A 20 -6.91 8.86 -6.48
C GLY A 20 -5.85 8.51 -5.43
N SER A 21 -5.26 7.31 -5.48
CA SER A 21 -4.22 6.91 -4.56
C SER A 21 -2.85 7.46 -4.99
N SER A 22 -1.99 7.77 -4.02
CA SER A 22 -0.64 8.28 -4.23
C SER A 22 0.38 7.37 -3.56
N ILE A 23 1.39 6.95 -4.31
CA ILE A 23 2.51 6.12 -3.84
C ILE A 23 3.78 6.97 -3.91
N TRP A 24 4.42 7.17 -2.76
CA TRP A 24 5.59 8.03 -2.62
C TRP A 24 6.91 7.27 -2.81
N ALA A 25 8.06 7.94 -2.65
CA ALA A 25 9.36 7.42 -3.04
C ALA A 25 9.80 6.26 -2.15
N PHE A 26 10.59 5.33 -2.71
CA PHE A 26 11.16 4.21 -1.96
C PHE A 26 10.12 3.26 -1.34
N THR A 27 8.85 3.40 -1.70
CA THR A 27 7.81 2.44 -1.39
C THR A 27 7.96 1.23 -2.31
N HIS A 28 7.92 0.02 -1.73
CA HIS A 28 7.87 -1.24 -2.49
C HIS A 28 6.50 -1.90 -2.30
N ILE A 29 5.79 -2.12 -3.40
CA ILE A 29 4.51 -2.82 -3.44
C ILE A 29 4.68 -4.08 -4.26
N MET A 30 4.61 -5.23 -3.62
CA MET A 30 4.75 -6.53 -4.29
C MET A 30 3.51 -6.87 -5.14
N LYS A 31 3.69 -7.80 -6.07
CA LYS A 31 2.62 -8.36 -6.91
C LYS A 31 1.45 -8.85 -6.04
N ASN A 32 0.23 -8.82 -6.57
CA ASN A 32 -1.01 -9.24 -5.89
C ASN A 32 -1.46 -8.41 -4.67
N ALA A 33 -0.68 -7.43 -4.19
CA ALA A 33 -1.16 -6.47 -3.20
C ALA A 33 -2.33 -5.66 -3.78
N ARG A 34 -3.34 -5.32 -2.98
CA ARG A 34 -4.50 -4.52 -3.42
C ARG A 34 -4.57 -3.24 -2.62
N ILE A 35 -4.46 -2.10 -3.29
CA ILE A 35 -4.65 -0.79 -2.66
C ILE A 35 -5.97 -0.20 -3.12
N GLY A 36 -6.81 0.18 -2.16
CA GLY A 36 -8.06 0.86 -2.40
C GLY A 36 -7.91 2.26 -3.01
N THR A 37 -9.03 2.95 -3.15
CA THR A 37 -9.09 4.30 -3.72
C THR A 37 -8.78 5.37 -2.67
N ASN A 38 -8.25 6.51 -3.12
CA ASN A 38 -7.95 7.67 -2.28
C ASN A 38 -7.00 7.35 -1.11
N CYS A 39 -6.03 6.47 -1.34
CA CYS A 39 -5.02 6.10 -0.36
C CYS A 39 -3.75 6.93 -0.52
N ASN A 40 -3.05 7.22 0.56
CA ASN A 40 -1.79 7.94 0.55
C ASN A 40 -0.71 7.07 1.19
N ILE A 41 0.15 6.48 0.37
CA ILE A 41 1.21 5.57 0.82
C ILE A 41 2.52 6.36 0.84
N GLY A 42 2.93 6.78 2.04
CA GLY A 42 4.15 7.54 2.31
C GLY A 42 5.42 6.83 1.86
N ASP A 43 6.54 7.54 1.95
CA ASP A 43 7.85 7.04 1.53
C ASP A 43 8.27 5.80 2.35
N HIS A 44 9.22 5.00 1.85
CA HIS A 44 9.83 3.88 2.59
C HIS A 44 8.84 2.86 3.20
N ASN A 45 7.71 2.65 2.53
CA ASN A 45 6.72 1.63 2.92
C ASN A 45 7.00 0.31 2.20
N PHE A 46 6.81 -0.82 2.87
CA PHE A 46 6.91 -2.15 2.28
C PHE A 46 5.56 -2.88 2.38
N ILE A 47 5.00 -3.26 1.22
CA ILE A 47 3.68 -3.91 1.10
C ILE A 47 3.86 -5.27 0.43
N GLU A 48 3.65 -6.34 1.20
CA GLU A 48 3.82 -7.72 0.75
C GLU A 48 2.72 -8.21 -0.22
N SER A 49 3.00 -9.30 -0.93
CA SER A 49 2.08 -9.92 -1.87
C SER A 49 0.82 -10.43 -1.17
N GLY A 50 -0.34 -9.97 -1.64
CA GLY A 50 -1.65 -10.40 -1.12
C GLY A 50 -2.18 -9.57 0.04
N VAL A 51 -1.46 -8.54 0.49
CA VAL A 51 -1.96 -7.52 1.42
C VAL A 51 -3.11 -6.75 0.78
N ILE A 52 -4.16 -6.46 1.56
CA ILE A 52 -5.29 -5.65 1.12
C ILE A 52 -5.35 -4.37 1.97
N ILE A 53 -5.16 -3.23 1.32
CA ILE A 53 -5.37 -1.90 1.90
C ILE A 53 -6.74 -1.40 1.45
N GLY A 54 -7.57 -1.01 2.42
CA GLY A 54 -8.90 -0.44 2.17
C GLY A 54 -8.87 0.91 1.45
N ASN A 55 -10.01 1.60 1.41
CA ASN A 55 -10.12 2.94 0.84
C ASN A 55 -9.81 4.02 1.89
N ASN A 56 -9.35 5.19 1.46
CA ASN A 56 -9.08 6.34 2.34
C ASN A 56 -8.04 6.05 3.44
N VAL A 57 -7.06 5.17 3.15
CA VAL A 57 -6.00 4.83 4.09
C VAL A 57 -4.80 5.73 3.84
N THR A 58 -4.24 6.31 4.88
CA THR A 58 -2.94 7.00 4.82
C THR A 58 -1.92 6.20 5.61
N LEU A 59 -0.91 5.68 4.92
CA LEU A 59 0.28 5.11 5.56
C LEU A 59 1.33 6.22 5.64
N ILE A 60 1.72 6.57 6.86
CA ILE A 60 2.79 7.50 7.17
C ILE A 60 3.95 6.68 7.75
N GLY A 61 5.13 6.72 7.14
CA GLY A 61 6.28 5.96 7.63
C GLY A 61 7.62 6.49 7.14
N GLU A 62 8.62 6.45 8.03
CA GLU A 62 10.05 6.31 7.70
C GLU A 62 10.48 4.82 7.70
N HIS A 63 9.60 3.90 8.15
CA HIS A 63 9.80 2.45 8.26
C HIS A 63 8.46 1.75 8.57
N ALA A 64 7.46 1.90 7.71
CA ALA A 64 6.24 1.12 7.85
C ALA A 64 6.43 -0.21 7.10
N GLU A 65 6.89 -1.22 7.83
CA GLU A 65 6.92 -2.61 7.38
C GLU A 65 5.55 -3.24 7.66
N CYS A 66 4.78 -3.50 6.61
CA CYS A 66 3.69 -4.47 6.69
C CYS A 66 4.24 -5.86 6.43
N ASP A 67 5.23 -6.26 7.22
CA ASP A 67 5.87 -7.57 7.17
C ASP A 67 6.04 -8.07 8.60
N MET A 68 4.99 -8.69 9.15
CA MET A 68 5.17 -9.64 10.24
C MET A 68 4.08 -10.69 10.19
N CYS A 69 4.52 -11.93 9.95
CA CYS A 69 3.84 -13.21 10.17
C CYS A 69 3.08 -13.84 9.00
N GLY A 70 3.70 -14.04 7.82
CA GLY A 70 3.39 -15.19 6.94
C GLY A 70 1.91 -15.51 6.70
N GLY A 71 1.08 -14.47 6.66
CA GLY A 71 -0.37 -14.52 6.79
C GLY A 71 -0.94 -13.35 6.01
N LYS A 72 -2.11 -13.54 5.40
CA LYS A 72 -2.72 -12.46 4.63
C LYS A 72 -3.29 -11.46 5.65
N TYR A 73 -2.92 -10.18 5.60
CA TYR A 73 -3.47 -9.15 6.50
C TYR A 73 -4.18 -8.04 5.72
N THR A 74 -5.16 -7.42 6.37
CA THR A 74 -5.89 -6.26 5.85
C THR A 74 -5.65 -5.06 6.76
N ILE A 75 -5.21 -3.93 6.20
CA ILE A 75 -5.10 -2.65 6.93
C ILE A 75 -6.41 -1.89 6.77
N GLN A 76 -7.15 -1.76 7.88
CA GLN A 76 -8.37 -0.95 7.98
C GLN A 76 -8.32 -0.12 9.26
N ASN A 77 -8.63 1.18 9.16
CA ASN A 77 -8.66 2.10 10.31
C ASN A 77 -7.35 2.11 11.15
N ASN A 78 -6.19 2.06 10.49
CA ASN A 78 -4.87 1.95 11.14
C ASN A 78 -4.68 0.71 12.03
N LYS A 79 -5.51 -0.32 11.84
CA LYS A 79 -5.34 -1.62 12.49
C LYS A 79 -4.95 -2.65 11.44
N ILE A 80 -3.90 -3.41 11.76
CA ILE A 80 -3.52 -4.60 11.02
C ILE A 80 -4.43 -5.73 11.52
N LEU A 81 -5.26 -6.26 10.63
CA LEU A 81 -6.16 -7.37 10.92
C LEU A 81 -5.68 -8.61 10.17
N PRO A 82 -5.49 -9.78 10.83
CA PRO A 82 -5.35 -11.04 10.12
C PRO A 82 -6.60 -11.30 9.29
N LEU A 83 -6.43 -11.82 8.06
CA LEU A 83 -7.53 -12.39 7.28
C LEU A 83 -8.07 -13.66 7.92
#